data_AF-A0A6P7T1A1-F1
#
_entry.id   AF-A0A6P7T1A1-F1
#
_cell.length_a   1.000
_cell.length_b   1.000
_cell.length_c   1.000
_cell.angle_alpha   90.00
_cell.angle_beta   90.00
_cell.angle_gamma   90.00
#
_symmetry.space_group_name_H-M   'P 1'
#
loop_
_entity.id
_entity.type
_entity.pdbx_description
1 polymer ?
#
loop_
_entity_poly.entity_id
_entity_poly.type
_entity_poly.pdbx_seq_one_letter_code
_entity_poly.pdbx_strand_id
1 'polypeptide(L)'
;MGLRSLSLDYDYLTNDLLLTFIDPKKSKLENLVINVHGIDADHEVITNETWRRLRNHSSNLEVTLNLIHSFEGVAGLLNILQPSMPLAKFRQMFCSNINIASVSYISSHYNNTLKEIHIIDGFANGDPIVYEIEADEDPFVMLAWRCPKLMHFTLIGYQVCDDDMVAIARLRGQQLKTFDIPSSCIYSLHEEDEVTWMKFGSYDGEFFQKVSESLGHDWLPLKNSQLPTAVLDAQADAEPAYMHILLEDQAWRGRNKR
;
A
#
# COMPACT_ATOMS: atom_id res chain seq x y z
N MET A 1 -29.80 14.57 1.47
CA MET A 1 -28.65 13.69 1.17
C MET A 1 -27.40 14.50 1.45
N GLY A 2 -26.39 13.92 2.09
CA GLY A 2 -25.16 14.64 2.46
C GLY A 2 -23.93 13.90 1.95
N LEU A 3 -22.83 14.65 1.78
CA LEU A 3 -21.57 14.13 1.28
C LEU A 3 -20.98 13.13 2.29
N ARG A 4 -20.68 11.91 1.83
CA ARG A 4 -20.11 10.81 2.62
C ARG A 4 -18.77 10.31 2.09
N SER A 5 -18.50 10.54 0.80
CA SER A 5 -17.23 10.23 0.18
C SER A 5 -16.73 11.50 -0.50
N LEU A 6 -15.46 11.82 -0.30
CA LEU A 6 -14.78 12.94 -0.92
C LEU A 6 -13.47 12.42 -1.54
N SER A 7 -13.19 12.82 -2.77
CA SER A 7 -11.90 12.61 -3.43
C SER A 7 -11.37 13.96 -3.88
N LEU A 8 -10.11 14.25 -3.59
CA LEU A 8 -9.45 15.51 -3.95
C LEU A 8 -7.94 15.32 -4.04
N ASP A 9 -7.28 16.26 -4.70
CA ASP A 9 -5.82 16.35 -4.68
C ASP A 9 -5.35 16.95 -3.34
N TYR A 10 -4.16 16.54 -2.92
CA TYR A 10 -3.53 16.96 -1.66
C TYR A 10 -3.43 18.48 -1.55
N ASP A 11 -3.12 19.19 -2.64
CA ASP A 11 -2.95 20.65 -2.68
C ASP A 11 -4.21 21.44 -2.27
N TYR A 12 -5.39 20.80 -2.31
CA TYR A 12 -6.65 21.40 -1.88
C TYR A 12 -7.06 20.99 -0.46
N LEU A 13 -6.34 20.06 0.16
CA LEU A 13 -6.64 19.57 1.49
C LEU A 13 -6.15 20.58 2.51
N THR A 14 -7.07 21.12 3.32
CA THR A 14 -6.72 22.05 4.41
C THR A 14 -7.38 21.64 5.71
N ASN A 15 -6.82 22.09 6.82
CA ASN A 15 -7.35 21.96 8.16
C ASN A 15 -8.77 22.55 8.20
N ASP A 16 -8.96 23.74 7.64
CA ASP A 16 -10.27 24.39 7.57
C ASP A 16 -11.28 23.57 6.76
N LEU A 17 -10.88 23.05 5.59
CA LEU A 17 -11.73 22.15 4.79
C LEU A 17 -12.18 20.94 5.60
N LEU A 18 -11.24 20.23 6.24
CA LEU A 18 -11.54 19.05 7.05
C LEU A 18 -12.45 19.37 8.24
N LEU A 19 -12.25 20.52 8.89
CA LEU A 19 -13.09 20.98 9.98
C LEU A 19 -14.51 21.37 9.53
N THR A 20 -14.77 21.60 8.24
CA THR A 20 -16.15 21.79 7.77
C THR A 20 -17.01 20.52 7.86
N PHE A 21 -16.39 19.33 7.99
CA PHE A 21 -17.04 18.02 8.08
C PHE A 21 -17.35 17.56 9.50
N ILE A 22 -16.98 18.34 10.52
CA ILE A 22 -17.32 18.03 11.92
C ILE A 22 -18.59 18.75 12.42
N ASP A 23 -19.32 19.42 11.53
CA ASP A 23 -20.61 20.04 11.83
C ASP A 23 -21.65 18.95 12.15
N PRO A 24 -22.21 18.92 13.38
CA PRO A 24 -23.22 17.94 13.79
C PRO A 24 -24.49 17.92 12.93
N LYS A 25 -24.75 18.97 12.15
CA LYS A 25 -25.90 19.06 11.24
C LYS A 25 -25.64 18.42 9.88
N LYS A 26 -24.40 18.10 9.54
CA LYS A 26 -24.01 17.48 8.27
C LYS A 26 -23.88 15.96 8.41
N SER A 27 -23.85 15.27 7.26
CA SER A 27 -23.52 13.84 7.25
C SER A 27 -22.05 13.63 7.62
N LYS A 28 -21.80 12.56 8.38
CA LYS A 28 -20.44 12.10 8.66
C LYS A 28 -19.76 11.65 7.38
N LEU A 29 -18.52 12.07 7.20
CA LEU A 29 -17.66 11.58 6.14
C LEU A 29 -17.27 10.13 6.45
N GLU A 30 -17.42 9.24 5.49
CA GLU A 30 -17.12 7.81 5.59
C GLU A 30 -15.87 7.46 4.78
N ASN A 31 -15.62 8.14 3.64
CA ASN A 31 -14.43 7.91 2.82
C ASN A 31 -13.78 9.23 2.41
N LEU A 32 -12.46 9.30 2.52
CA LEU A 32 -11.65 10.41 2.03
C LEU A 32 -10.51 9.84 1.19
N VAL A 33 -10.52 10.14 -0.11
CA VAL A 33 -9.46 9.78 -1.04
C VAL A 33 -8.61 11.02 -1.29
N ILE A 34 -7.30 10.90 -1.07
CA ILE A 34 -6.34 11.98 -1.26
C ILE A 34 -5.36 11.52 -2.34
N ASN A 35 -5.30 12.27 -3.44
CA ASN A 35 -4.33 12.04 -4.50
C ASN A 35 -3.15 12.98 -4.31
N VAL A 36 -1.95 12.44 -4.18
CA VAL A 36 -0.72 13.19 -3.94
C VAL A 36 0.11 13.15 -5.22
N HIS A 37 0.27 14.28 -5.89
CA HIS A 37 1.13 14.41 -7.09
C HIS A 37 2.52 14.97 -6.75
N GLY A 38 2.60 15.77 -5.70
CA GLY A 38 3.81 16.37 -5.14
C GLY A 38 3.48 16.99 -3.78
N ILE A 39 4.46 17.65 -3.15
CA ILE A 39 4.26 18.38 -1.90
C ILE A 39 4.81 19.78 -2.10
N ASP A 40 3.92 20.75 -2.26
CA ASP A 40 4.30 22.16 -2.26
C ASP A 40 4.81 22.55 -0.86
N ALA A 41 5.98 23.19 -0.81
CA ALA A 41 6.62 23.61 0.44
C ALA A 41 5.77 24.64 1.22
N ASP A 42 4.93 25.40 0.51
CA ASP A 42 4.04 26.40 1.11
C ASP A 42 2.65 25.82 1.45
N HIS A 43 2.36 24.58 1.03
CA HIS A 43 1.09 23.93 1.35
C HIS A 43 1.02 23.56 2.84
N GLU A 44 -0.13 23.81 3.45
CA GLU A 44 -0.27 23.60 4.89
C GLU A 44 -0.30 22.12 5.27
N VAL A 45 0.38 21.79 6.38
CA VAL A 45 0.31 20.45 6.94
C VAL A 45 -0.99 20.27 7.70
N ILE A 46 -1.75 19.22 7.36
CA ILE A 46 -2.91 18.83 8.17
C ILE A 46 -2.45 18.38 9.53
N THR A 47 -2.89 19.07 10.58
CA THR A 47 -2.43 18.79 11.93
C THR A 47 -3.01 17.47 12.45
N ASN A 48 -2.26 16.79 13.32
CA ASN A 48 -2.77 15.62 14.05
C ASN A 48 -4.06 15.93 14.83
N GLU A 49 -4.23 17.17 15.31
CA GLU A 49 -5.44 17.59 16.02
C GLU A 49 -6.67 17.63 15.11
N THR A 50 -6.53 18.16 13.90
CA THR A 50 -7.61 18.15 12.91
C THR A 50 -8.03 16.71 12.60
N TRP A 51 -7.07 15.81 12.36
CA TRP A 51 -7.35 14.39 12.16
C TRP A 51 -8.07 13.75 13.34
N ARG A 52 -7.62 14.04 14.57
CA ARG A 52 -8.24 13.51 15.80
C ARG A 52 -9.69 13.97 15.94
N ARG A 53 -9.97 15.26 15.70
CA ARG A 53 -11.33 15.82 15.75
C ARG A 53 -12.23 15.20 14.68
N LEU A 54 -11.73 15.09 13.45
CA LEU A 54 -12.46 14.49 12.35
C LEU A 54 -12.80 13.02 12.63
N ARG A 55 -11.81 12.22 13.07
CA ARG A 55 -12.00 10.81 13.43
C ARG A 55 -12.97 10.62 14.59
N ASN A 56 -12.92 11.48 15.61
CA ASN A 56 -13.87 11.42 16.73
C ASN A 56 -15.31 11.71 16.29
N HIS A 57 -15.50 12.63 15.35
CA HIS A 57 -16.82 12.91 14.78
C HIS A 57 -17.29 11.78 13.86
N SER A 58 -16.40 11.32 13.00
CA SER A 58 -16.62 10.33 11.95
C SER A 58 -15.84 9.04 12.23
N SER A 59 -16.31 8.25 13.20
CA SER A 59 -15.61 7.05 13.68
C SER A 59 -15.40 5.95 12.63
N ASN A 60 -16.16 5.99 11.54
CA ASN A 60 -16.08 5.05 10.42
C ASN A 60 -15.34 5.65 9.21
N LEU A 61 -14.68 6.80 9.38
CA LEU A 61 -13.90 7.42 8.31
C LEU A 61 -12.72 6.52 7.94
N GLU A 62 -12.59 6.25 6.64
CA GLU A 62 -11.46 5.59 6.04
C GLU A 62 -10.76 6.55 5.07
N VAL A 63 -9.43 6.61 5.18
CA VAL A 63 -8.59 7.42 4.29
C VAL A 63 -7.86 6.51 3.30
N THR A 64 -7.93 6.86 2.02
CA THR A 64 -7.09 6.30 0.95
C THR A 64 -6.07 7.36 0.56
N LEU A 65 -4.78 6.99 0.55
CA LEU A 65 -3.72 7.80 -0.06
C LEU A 65 -3.31 7.15 -1.38
N ASN A 66 -3.42 7.91 -2.47
CA ASN A 66 -2.93 7.53 -3.79
C ASN A 66 -1.72 8.39 -4.16
N LEU A 67 -0.62 7.74 -4.53
CA LEU A 67 0.58 8.34 -5.09
C LEU A 67 0.81 7.72 -6.46
N ILE A 68 0.72 8.52 -7.52
CA ILE A 68 0.85 8.05 -8.91
C ILE A 68 1.87 8.95 -9.58
N HIS A 69 2.99 8.39 -10.06
CA HIS A 69 4.10 9.18 -10.60
C HIS A 69 4.55 10.32 -9.67
N SER A 70 4.44 10.11 -8.35
CA SER A 70 4.60 11.12 -7.31
C SER A 70 5.91 10.93 -6.56
N PHE A 71 7.01 11.21 -7.26
CA PHE A 71 8.37 11.03 -6.74
C PHE A 71 8.62 11.88 -5.49
N GLU A 72 8.26 13.17 -5.54
CA GLU A 72 8.38 14.09 -4.42
C GLU A 72 7.41 13.74 -3.28
N GLY A 73 6.21 13.27 -3.62
CA GLY A 73 5.23 12.81 -2.64
C GLY A 73 5.71 11.60 -1.85
N VAL A 74 6.36 10.63 -2.49
CA VAL A 74 6.98 9.49 -1.80
C VAL A 74 8.16 9.93 -0.94
N ALA A 75 9.01 10.83 -1.44
CA ALA A 75 10.16 11.35 -0.67
C ALA A 75 9.71 12.11 0.59
N GLY A 76 8.69 12.95 0.48
CA GLY A 76 8.15 13.74 1.58
C GLY A 76 6.95 13.11 2.30
N LEU A 77 6.69 11.81 2.14
CA LEU A 77 5.49 11.15 2.66
C LEU A 77 5.30 11.31 4.18
N LEU A 78 6.39 11.37 4.95
CA LEU A 78 6.36 11.65 6.39
C LEU A 78 5.80 13.04 6.75
N ASN A 79 5.77 13.99 5.82
CA ASN A 79 5.13 15.31 6.01
C ASN A 79 3.60 15.24 5.86
N ILE A 80 3.10 14.22 5.15
CA ILE A 80 1.66 13.99 4.92
C ILE A 80 1.08 13.13 6.05
N LEU A 81 1.81 12.09 6.45
CA LEU A 81 1.34 11.10 7.41
C LEU A 81 1.21 11.70 8.82
N GLN A 82 0.06 11.47 9.46
CA GLN A 82 -0.23 11.91 10.82
C GLN A 82 -0.78 10.77 11.68
N PRO A 83 -0.44 10.66 12.97
CA PRO A 83 -0.81 9.49 13.78
C PRO A 83 -2.32 9.26 13.90
N SER A 84 -3.12 10.33 13.90
CA SER A 84 -4.59 10.24 14.04
C SER A 84 -5.32 10.07 12.71
N MET A 85 -4.61 10.14 11.56
CA MET A 85 -5.20 9.88 10.24
C MET A 85 -5.66 8.41 10.20
N PRO A 86 -6.94 8.11 9.91
CA PRO A 86 -7.42 6.74 9.83
C PRO A 86 -7.09 6.12 8.47
N LEU A 87 -5.79 6.01 8.16
CA LEU A 87 -5.32 5.44 6.90
C LEU A 87 -5.77 3.98 6.79
N ALA A 88 -6.58 3.70 5.77
CA ALA A 88 -7.13 2.38 5.49
C ALA A 88 -6.48 1.76 4.25
N LYS A 89 -6.14 2.58 3.24
CA LYS A 89 -5.53 2.13 2.00
C LYS A 89 -4.34 2.99 1.64
N PHE A 90 -3.20 2.37 1.38
CA PHE A 90 -2.01 3.02 0.86
C PHE A 90 -1.70 2.48 -0.54
N ARG A 91 -1.60 3.39 -1.51
CA ARG A 91 -1.46 3.06 -2.93
C ARG A 91 -0.35 3.90 -3.52
N GLN A 92 0.70 3.24 -3.97
CA GLN A 92 1.86 3.84 -4.61
C GLN A 92 2.07 3.16 -5.97
N MET A 93 2.04 3.94 -7.04
CA MET A 93 2.13 3.44 -8.40
C MET A 93 3.15 4.25 -9.21
N PHE A 94 4.16 3.57 -9.75
CA PHE A 94 5.19 4.10 -10.65
C PHE A 94 5.90 5.34 -10.09
N CYS A 95 6.33 5.24 -8.83
CA CYS A 95 7.04 6.32 -8.12
C CYS A 95 8.57 6.07 -8.03
N SER A 96 9.05 4.94 -8.56
CA SER A 96 10.44 4.50 -8.67
C SER A 96 11.23 4.42 -7.37
N ASN A 97 10.57 4.47 -6.22
CA ASN A 97 11.20 4.31 -4.91
C ASN A 97 10.18 3.90 -3.85
N ILE A 98 10.61 3.23 -2.79
CA ILE A 98 9.82 3.01 -1.57
C ILE A 98 10.48 3.75 -0.42
N ASN A 99 9.72 4.62 0.24
CA ASN A 99 10.18 5.27 1.46
C ASN A 99 9.99 4.33 2.66
N ILE A 100 11.04 3.58 3.01
CA ILE A 100 11.00 2.57 4.09
C ILE A 100 10.69 3.18 5.46
N ALA A 101 11.16 4.40 5.74
CA ALA A 101 10.79 5.11 6.96
C ALA A 101 9.27 5.35 7.03
N SER A 102 8.63 5.65 5.90
CA SER A 102 7.17 5.80 5.81
C SER A 102 6.42 4.48 5.93
N VAL A 103 6.93 3.39 5.35
CA VAL A 103 6.35 2.03 5.57
C VAL A 103 6.41 1.66 7.06
N SER A 104 7.55 1.93 7.70
CA SER A 104 7.75 1.70 9.14
C SER A 104 6.80 2.56 9.99
N TYR A 105 6.62 3.83 9.62
CA TYR A 105 5.65 4.71 10.24
C TYR A 105 4.21 4.18 10.10
N ILE A 106 3.82 3.77 8.89
CA ILE A 106 2.51 3.19 8.59
C ILE A 106 2.25 1.96 9.46
N SER A 107 3.23 1.05 9.56
CA SER A 107 3.11 -0.15 10.40
C SER A 107 2.87 0.18 11.89
N SER A 108 3.46 1.27 12.37
CA SER A 108 3.45 1.64 13.78
C SER A 108 2.19 2.43 14.18
N HIS A 109 1.70 3.29 13.29
CA HIS A 109 0.61 4.22 13.60
C HIS A 109 -0.76 3.80 13.05
N TYR A 110 -0.79 2.97 11.99
CA TYR A 110 -2.04 2.58 11.32
C TYR A 110 -2.37 1.10 11.49
N ASN A 111 -1.78 0.44 12.50
CA ASN A 111 -2.05 -0.94 12.90
C ASN A 111 -3.55 -1.29 12.98
N ASN A 112 -4.38 -0.37 13.46
CA ASN A 112 -5.81 -0.58 13.68
C ASN A 112 -6.70 -0.14 12.51
N THR A 113 -6.15 0.44 11.45
CA THR A 113 -6.92 1.01 10.34
C THR A 113 -6.50 0.49 8.99
N LEU A 114 -5.21 0.18 8.77
CA LEU A 114 -4.70 -0.27 7.48
C LEU A 114 -5.31 -1.63 7.09
N LYS A 115 -5.88 -1.65 5.88
CA LYS A 115 -6.53 -2.81 5.26
C LYS A 115 -5.89 -3.22 3.94
N GLU A 116 -5.23 -2.28 3.28
CA GLU A 116 -4.76 -2.46 1.92
C GLU A 116 -3.44 -1.71 1.69
N ILE A 117 -2.50 -2.39 1.06
CA ILE A 117 -1.28 -1.81 0.52
C ILE A 117 -1.08 -2.28 -0.93
N HIS A 118 -0.95 -1.32 -1.85
CA HIS A 118 -0.52 -1.57 -3.22
C HIS A 118 0.72 -0.74 -3.51
N ILE A 119 1.82 -1.42 -3.82
CA ILE A 119 3.03 -0.79 -4.31
C ILE A 119 3.37 -1.45 -5.64
N ILE A 120 3.32 -0.67 -6.72
CA ILE A 120 3.50 -1.14 -8.09
C ILE A 120 4.52 -0.23 -8.78
N ASP A 121 5.54 -0.81 -9.39
CA ASP A 121 6.53 -0.08 -10.18
C ASP A 121 6.99 -0.83 -11.42
N GLY A 122 7.70 -0.10 -12.29
CA GLY A 122 8.43 -0.65 -13.42
C GLY A 122 9.71 -1.36 -12.98
N PHE A 123 10.13 -2.38 -13.73
CA PHE A 123 11.45 -2.96 -13.60
C PHE A 123 12.52 -1.96 -14.03
N ALA A 124 13.63 -1.92 -13.27
CA ALA A 124 14.79 -1.14 -13.61
C ALA A 124 15.73 -2.00 -14.46
N ASN A 125 15.96 -1.61 -15.71
CA ASN A 125 16.81 -2.35 -16.67
C ASN A 125 16.38 -3.82 -16.89
N GLY A 126 15.08 -4.11 -16.76
CA GLY A 126 14.53 -5.45 -16.95
C GLY A 126 14.47 -6.31 -15.68
N ASP A 127 14.98 -5.81 -14.55
CA ASP A 127 14.97 -6.50 -13.27
C ASP A 127 14.14 -5.76 -12.21
N PRO A 128 13.58 -6.48 -11.21
CA PRO A 128 12.91 -5.83 -10.08
C PRO A 128 13.88 -4.98 -9.26
N ILE A 129 13.38 -3.87 -8.73
CA ILE A 129 14.11 -2.88 -7.95
C ILE A 129 14.42 -3.42 -6.55
N VAL A 130 15.64 -3.21 -6.07
CA VAL A 130 16.01 -3.44 -4.67
C VAL A 130 15.55 -2.24 -3.84
N TYR A 131 14.78 -2.44 -2.78
CA TYR A 131 14.55 -1.40 -1.78
C TYR A 131 15.56 -1.52 -0.64
N GLU A 132 15.99 -0.37 -0.10
CA GLU A 132 17.01 -0.32 0.94
C GLU A 132 16.42 -0.69 2.30
N ILE A 133 16.89 -1.77 2.89
CA ILE A 133 16.52 -2.18 4.25
C ILE A 133 17.60 -1.67 5.21
N GLU A 134 17.25 -0.69 6.05
CA GLU A 134 18.17 -0.14 7.06
C GLU A 134 18.12 -0.89 8.41
N ALA A 135 17.09 -1.71 8.62
CA ALA A 135 16.84 -2.45 9.86
C ALA A 135 17.15 -3.95 9.70
N ASP A 136 17.21 -4.67 10.82
CA ASP A 136 17.39 -6.13 10.79
C ASP A 136 16.14 -6.85 10.26
N GLU A 137 14.94 -6.29 10.49
CA GLU A 137 13.68 -6.86 10.02
C GLU A 137 13.15 -6.20 8.73
N ASP A 138 12.64 -7.03 7.82
CA ASP A 138 11.98 -6.53 6.61
C ASP A 138 10.75 -5.65 6.95
N PRO A 139 10.64 -4.45 6.37
CA PRO A 139 9.58 -3.50 6.71
C PRO A 139 8.17 -4.01 6.37
N PHE A 140 8.01 -4.87 5.37
CA PHE A 140 6.73 -5.46 4.99
C PHE A 140 6.34 -6.62 5.90
N VAL A 141 7.30 -7.41 6.38
CA VAL A 141 7.07 -8.38 7.47
C VAL A 141 6.58 -7.64 8.72
N MET A 142 7.22 -6.53 9.09
CA MET A 142 6.82 -5.72 10.26
C MET A 142 5.44 -5.08 10.07
N LEU A 143 5.13 -4.62 8.86
CA LEU A 143 3.79 -4.13 8.50
C LEU A 143 2.74 -5.23 8.65
N ALA A 144 2.98 -6.42 8.10
CA ALA A 144 2.09 -7.56 8.23
C ALA A 144 1.92 -7.95 9.70
N TRP A 145 2.97 -7.95 10.51
CA TRP A 145 2.87 -8.27 11.93
C TRP A 145 2.00 -7.27 12.70
N ARG A 146 2.24 -5.97 12.48
CA ARG A 146 1.60 -4.91 13.25
C ARG A 146 0.20 -4.55 12.78
N CYS A 147 -0.17 -4.82 11.53
CA CYS A 147 -1.47 -4.44 10.96
C CYS A 147 -2.45 -5.64 10.90
N PRO A 148 -3.16 -5.96 11.99
CA PRO A 148 -4.08 -7.09 12.05
C PRO A 148 -5.20 -7.07 10.99
N LYS A 149 -5.57 -5.88 10.50
CA LYS A 149 -6.68 -5.69 9.55
C LYS A 149 -6.25 -5.71 8.08
N LEU A 150 -4.97 -5.91 7.81
CA LEU A 150 -4.45 -6.00 6.44
C LEU A 150 -5.05 -7.20 5.73
N MET A 151 -5.80 -6.93 4.66
CA MET A 151 -6.52 -7.92 3.85
C MET A 151 -5.99 -8.00 2.41
N HIS A 152 -5.33 -6.95 1.93
CA HIS A 152 -4.88 -6.84 0.55
C HIS A 152 -3.44 -6.34 0.54
N PHE A 153 -2.55 -7.13 -0.05
CA PHE A 153 -1.14 -6.80 -0.17
C PHE A 153 -0.68 -7.05 -1.61
N THR A 154 -0.17 -6.02 -2.27
CA THR A 154 0.43 -6.12 -3.60
C THR A 154 1.80 -5.45 -3.58
N LEU A 155 2.81 -6.18 -4.03
CA LEU A 155 4.16 -5.65 -4.24
C LEU A 155 4.67 -6.13 -5.60
N ILE A 156 4.69 -5.21 -6.57
CA ILE A 156 5.08 -5.47 -7.96
C ILE A 156 6.20 -4.49 -8.32
N GLY A 157 7.26 -5.00 -8.95
CA GLY A 157 8.39 -4.17 -9.38
C GLY A 157 9.57 -4.17 -8.40
N TYR A 158 9.45 -4.85 -7.26
CA TYR A 158 10.45 -4.85 -6.19
C TYR A 158 10.86 -6.26 -5.79
N GLN A 159 12.14 -6.46 -5.44
CA GLN A 159 12.67 -7.73 -4.98
C GLN A 159 12.15 -8.07 -3.57
N VAL A 160 11.77 -9.32 -3.34
CA VAL A 160 11.34 -9.81 -2.02
C VAL A 160 11.87 -11.21 -1.76
N CYS A 161 12.33 -11.46 -0.53
CA CYS A 161 12.79 -12.76 -0.10
C CYS A 161 11.60 -13.73 0.07
N ASP A 162 11.79 -14.99 -0.31
CA ASP A 162 10.77 -16.03 -0.13
C ASP A 162 10.43 -16.29 1.35
N ASP A 163 11.42 -16.26 2.25
CA ASP A 163 11.21 -16.37 3.69
C ASP A 163 10.30 -15.26 4.24
N ASP A 164 10.50 -14.01 3.78
CA ASP A 164 9.67 -12.87 4.18
C ASP A 164 8.23 -13.03 3.68
N MET A 165 8.05 -13.57 2.48
CA MET A 165 6.71 -13.88 1.96
C MET A 165 6.00 -14.95 2.79
N VAL A 166 6.70 -16.01 3.19
CA VAL A 166 6.16 -17.03 4.09
C VAL A 166 5.81 -16.40 5.45
N ALA A 167 6.65 -15.51 5.98
CA ALA A 167 6.39 -14.81 7.22
C ALA A 167 5.14 -13.92 7.14
N ILE A 168 5.01 -13.10 6.08
CA ILE A 168 3.82 -12.26 5.84
C ILE A 168 2.56 -13.13 5.76
N ALA A 169 2.61 -14.22 4.98
CA ALA A 169 1.51 -15.16 4.83
C ALA A 169 1.09 -15.78 6.18
N ARG A 170 2.06 -16.19 7.02
CA ARG A 170 1.78 -16.74 8.37
C ARG A 170 1.20 -15.70 9.31
N LEU A 171 1.74 -14.49 9.29
CA LEU A 171 1.33 -13.42 10.19
C LEU A 171 -0.12 -13.01 9.97
N ARG A 172 -0.59 -13.02 8.72
CA ARG A 172 -1.96 -12.62 8.36
C ARG A 172 -2.92 -13.80 8.22
N GLY A 173 -2.41 -14.92 7.74
CA GLY A 173 -3.17 -16.10 7.39
C GLY A 173 -4.40 -15.78 6.56
N GLN A 174 -5.53 -16.40 6.90
CA GLN A 174 -6.81 -16.27 6.19
C GLN A 174 -7.40 -14.85 6.15
N GLN A 175 -6.85 -13.90 6.91
CA GLN A 175 -7.28 -12.51 6.82
C GLN A 175 -6.74 -11.82 5.56
N LEU A 176 -5.58 -12.26 5.05
CA LEU A 176 -5.00 -11.75 3.81
C LEU A 176 -5.70 -12.44 2.64
N LYS A 177 -6.62 -11.71 2.01
CA LYS A 177 -7.48 -12.19 0.93
C LYS A 177 -6.79 -12.16 -0.43
N THR A 178 -5.89 -11.18 -0.61
CA THR A 178 -5.06 -11.08 -1.81
C THR A 178 -3.61 -10.82 -1.39
N PHE A 179 -2.70 -11.57 -2.01
CA PHE A 179 -1.26 -11.46 -1.78
C PHE A 179 -0.56 -11.53 -3.13
N ASP A 180 -0.43 -10.40 -3.80
CA ASP A 180 -0.08 -10.35 -5.21
C ASP A 180 1.38 -9.93 -5.38
N ILE A 181 2.23 -10.91 -5.69
CA ILE A 181 3.67 -10.72 -5.91
C ILE A 181 4.08 -11.47 -7.19
N PRO A 182 4.80 -10.83 -8.13
CA PRO A 182 5.29 -11.50 -9.34
C PRO A 182 6.35 -12.54 -9.04
N SER A 183 6.37 -13.65 -9.76
CA SER A 183 7.44 -14.65 -9.60
C SER A 183 8.82 -14.07 -9.93
N SER A 184 8.90 -13.14 -10.89
CA SER A 184 10.15 -12.44 -11.21
C SER A 184 10.67 -11.55 -10.08
N CYS A 185 9.84 -11.18 -9.11
CA CYS A 185 10.21 -10.36 -7.95
C CYS A 185 10.72 -11.18 -6.76
N ILE A 186 10.54 -12.50 -6.76
CA ILE A 186 10.86 -13.35 -5.62
C ILE A 186 12.27 -13.93 -5.80
N TYR A 187 13.09 -13.81 -4.75
CA TYR A 187 14.39 -14.46 -4.67
C TYR A 187 14.52 -15.32 -3.43
N SER A 188 15.38 -16.34 -3.51
CA SER A 188 15.81 -17.15 -2.38
C SER A 188 17.29 -16.90 -2.12
N LEU A 189 17.68 -16.86 -0.84
CA LEU A 189 19.08 -16.83 -0.43
C LEU A 189 19.61 -18.25 -0.34
N HIS A 190 20.71 -18.53 -1.04
CA HIS A 190 21.42 -19.80 -0.96
C HIS A 190 22.80 -19.59 -0.37
N GLU A 191 23.17 -20.46 0.57
CA GLU A 191 24.49 -20.48 1.19
C GLU A 191 25.19 -21.81 0.83
N GLU A 192 26.31 -21.72 0.12
CA GLU A 192 27.22 -22.84 -0.13
C GLU A 192 28.66 -22.38 0.13
N ASP A 193 29.41 -23.15 0.92
CA ASP A 193 30.84 -22.92 1.19
C ASP A 193 31.22 -21.46 1.54
N GLU A 194 30.49 -20.85 2.49
CA GLU A 194 30.65 -19.44 2.93
C GLU A 194 30.33 -18.37 1.87
N VAL A 195 29.73 -18.74 0.74
CA VAL A 195 29.25 -17.81 -0.29
C VAL A 195 27.73 -17.78 -0.30
N THR A 196 27.16 -16.60 -0.03
CA THR A 196 25.73 -16.34 -0.15
C THR A 196 25.43 -15.77 -1.55
N TRP A 197 24.46 -16.34 -2.25
CA TRP A 197 24.01 -15.82 -3.55
C TRP A 197 22.49 -15.85 -3.68
N MET A 198 21.95 -14.91 -4.46
CA MET A 198 20.52 -14.78 -4.71
C MET A 198 20.11 -15.56 -5.96
N LYS A 199 19.02 -16.31 -5.85
CA LYS A 199 18.42 -17.00 -6.99
C LYS A 199 16.98 -16.55 -7.20
N PHE A 200 16.73 -15.93 -8.34
CA PHE A 200 15.38 -15.55 -8.75
C PHE A 200 14.65 -16.72 -9.40
N GLY A 201 13.35 -16.83 -9.16
CA GLY A 201 12.51 -17.80 -9.87
C GLY A 201 12.74 -19.27 -9.50
N SER A 202 13.57 -19.56 -8.50
CA SER A 202 13.88 -20.92 -8.07
C SER A 202 13.81 -21.02 -6.56
N TYR A 203 12.60 -21.26 -6.09
CA TYR A 203 12.27 -21.42 -4.67
C TYR A 203 12.35 -22.89 -4.27
N ASP A 204 12.39 -23.13 -2.96
CA ASP A 204 12.17 -24.47 -2.40
C ASP A 204 10.87 -25.08 -2.96
N GLY A 205 10.87 -26.39 -3.23
CA GLY A 205 9.71 -27.09 -3.77
C GLY A 205 8.47 -26.95 -2.88
N GLU A 206 8.67 -26.71 -1.59
CA GLU A 206 7.61 -26.49 -0.59
C GLU A 206 7.19 -25.03 -0.43
N PHE A 207 7.87 -24.05 -1.05
CA PHE A 207 7.59 -22.62 -0.85
C PHE A 207 6.11 -22.27 -1.08
N PHE A 208 5.57 -22.65 -2.24
CA PHE A 208 4.18 -22.37 -2.59
C PHE A 208 3.19 -23.05 -1.63
N GLN A 209 3.53 -24.25 -1.17
CA GLN A 209 2.73 -24.98 -0.19
C GLN A 209 2.73 -24.26 1.16
N LYS A 210 3.90 -23.83 1.65
CA LYS A 210 4.04 -23.07 2.91
C LYS A 210 3.23 -21.77 2.87
N VAL A 211 3.26 -21.04 1.77
CA VAL A 211 2.45 -19.81 1.59
C VAL A 211 0.95 -20.15 1.56
N SER A 212 0.54 -21.11 0.73
CA SER A 212 -0.88 -21.51 0.58
C SER A 212 -1.48 -22.02 1.89
N GLU A 213 -0.75 -22.89 2.61
CA GLU A 213 -1.18 -23.41 3.92
C GLU A 213 -1.34 -22.29 4.94
N SER A 214 -0.43 -21.32 4.94
CA SER A 214 -0.48 -20.17 5.85
C SER A 214 -1.71 -19.31 5.56
N LEU A 215 -1.98 -19.02 4.29
CA LEU A 215 -3.15 -18.24 3.85
C LEU A 215 -4.47 -19.00 3.98
N GLY A 216 -4.44 -20.33 4.01
CA GLY A 216 -5.64 -21.18 4.04
C GLY A 216 -6.40 -21.24 2.71
N HIS A 217 -5.76 -20.84 1.61
CA HIS A 217 -6.26 -20.98 0.25
C HIS A 217 -5.11 -21.18 -0.73
N ASP A 218 -5.40 -21.74 -1.90
CA ASP A 218 -4.39 -21.90 -2.94
C ASP A 218 -3.81 -20.54 -3.32
N TRP A 219 -2.47 -20.48 -3.36
CA TRP A 219 -1.75 -19.29 -3.74
C TRP A 219 -0.63 -19.63 -4.73
N LEU A 220 -0.50 -18.78 -5.74
CA LEU A 220 0.59 -18.81 -6.71
C LEU A 220 1.03 -17.37 -6.98
N PRO A 221 2.33 -17.13 -7.21
CA PRO A 221 2.79 -15.81 -7.61
C PRO A 221 2.24 -15.43 -8.99
N LEU A 222 2.17 -14.13 -9.24
CA LEU A 222 1.77 -13.62 -10.55
C LEU A 222 2.83 -13.98 -11.59
N LYS A 223 2.39 -14.50 -12.74
CA LYS A 223 3.26 -14.72 -13.89
C LYS A 223 3.54 -13.40 -14.59
N ASN A 224 4.68 -13.29 -15.27
CA ASN A 224 5.01 -12.11 -16.09
C ASN A 224 3.91 -11.76 -17.11
N SER A 225 3.21 -12.76 -17.66
CA SER A 225 2.10 -12.55 -18.59
C SER A 225 0.85 -11.91 -17.96
N GLN A 226 0.78 -11.87 -16.62
CA GLN A 226 -0.30 -11.23 -15.86
C GLN A 226 0.09 -9.83 -15.40
N LEU A 227 1.34 -9.42 -15.58
CA LEU A 227 1.80 -8.10 -15.18
C LEU A 227 1.36 -7.06 -16.21
N PRO A 228 1.03 -5.84 -15.75
CA PRO A 228 0.83 -4.71 -16.65
C PRO A 228 2.05 -4.48 -17.53
N THR A 229 1.84 -4.09 -18.79
CA THR A 229 2.95 -3.88 -19.74
C THR A 229 3.96 -2.85 -19.22
N ALA A 230 3.51 -1.78 -18.57
CA ALA A 230 4.38 -0.77 -17.97
C ALA A 230 5.29 -1.28 -16.84
N VAL A 231 5.02 -2.46 -16.27
CA VAL A 231 5.95 -3.10 -15.33
C VAL A 231 7.19 -3.62 -16.07
N LEU A 232 7.00 -4.15 -17.28
CA LEU A 232 8.05 -4.82 -18.07
C LEU A 232 8.70 -3.88 -19.09
N ASP A 233 8.00 -2.85 -19.51
CA ASP A 233 8.44 -1.87 -20.50
C ASP A 233 8.20 -0.46 -19.97
N ALA A 234 9.28 0.23 -19.59
CA ALA A 234 9.23 1.59 -19.06
C ALA A 234 8.71 2.64 -20.08
N GLN A 235 8.57 2.29 -21.36
CA GLN A 235 7.99 3.16 -22.38
C GLN A 235 6.48 2.93 -22.59
N ALA A 236 5.92 1.87 -22.00
CA ALA A 236 4.51 1.58 -22.11
C ALA A 236 3.66 2.50 -21.21
N ASP A 237 2.40 2.70 -21.61
CA ASP A 237 1.44 3.45 -20.81
C ASP A 237 1.17 2.73 -19.48
N ALA A 238 1.40 3.44 -18.38
CA ALA A 238 1.21 2.94 -17.03
C ALA A 238 -0.24 3.03 -16.55
N GLU A 239 -1.08 3.88 -17.17
CA GLU A 239 -2.46 4.09 -16.74
C GLU A 239 -3.29 2.79 -16.61
N PRO A 240 -3.23 1.84 -17.56
CA PRO A 240 -3.96 0.57 -17.45
C PRO A 240 -3.56 -0.27 -16.23
N ALA A 241 -2.35 -0.10 -15.70
CA ALA A 241 -1.85 -0.86 -14.57
C ALA A 241 -2.58 -0.54 -13.26
N TYR A 242 -3.04 0.71 -13.08
CA TYR A 242 -3.60 1.18 -11.81
C TYR A 242 -5.00 1.78 -11.92
N MET A 243 -5.48 2.13 -13.12
CA MET A 243 -6.77 2.82 -13.28
C MET A 243 -7.93 2.04 -12.65
N HIS A 244 -7.95 0.72 -12.81
CA HIS A 244 -8.98 -0.12 -12.20
C HIS A 244 -8.99 -0.04 -10.66
N ILE A 245 -7.80 0.04 -10.03
CA ILE A 245 -7.62 0.17 -8.58
C ILE A 245 -8.19 1.51 -8.09
N LEU A 246 -7.89 2.60 -8.80
CA LEU A 246 -8.36 3.95 -8.44
C LEU A 246 -9.88 4.09 -8.54
N LEU A 247 -10.49 3.43 -9.54
CA LEU A 247 -11.92 3.48 -9.77
C LEU A 247 -12.74 2.68 -8.75
N GLU A 248 -12.11 1.76 -7.99
CA GLU A 248 -12.82 0.98 -6.96
C GLU A 248 -13.45 1.84 -5.87
N ASP A 249 -12.79 2.95 -5.51
CA ASP A 249 -13.27 3.88 -4.49
C ASP A 249 -14.33 4.86 -5.03
N GLN A 250 -14.45 4.96 -6.36
CA GLN A 250 -15.46 5.77 -7.05
C GLN A 250 -16.72 4.96 -7.40
N ALA A 251 -16.61 3.63 -7.40
CA ALA A 251 -17.74 2.76 -7.68
C ALA A 251 -18.84 2.94 -6.61
N TRP A 252 -19.95 3.56 -7.02
CA TRP A 252 -21.12 3.69 -6.15
C TRP A 252 -21.69 2.31 -5.84
N ARG A 253 -21.31 1.75 -4.69
CA ARG A 253 -21.97 0.57 -4.11
C ARG A 253 -23.28 1.06 -3.49
N GLY A 254 -24.29 1.24 -4.35
CA GLY A 254 -25.66 1.44 -3.90
C GLY A 254 -26.01 0.40 -2.87
N ARG A 255 -26.55 0.83 -1.72
CA ARG A 255 -27.03 -0.10 -0.70
C ARG A 255 -27.98 -1.09 -1.39
N ASN A 256 -27.57 -2.35 -1.45
CA ASN A 256 -28.53 -3.43 -1.63
C ASN A 256 -29.53 -3.29 -0.47
N LYS A 257 -30.72 -2.75 -0.79
CA LYS A 257 -31.87 -2.82 0.08
C LYS A 257 -32.16 -4.31 0.27
N ARG A 258 -31.91 -4.81 1.48
CA ARG A 258 -32.69 -5.91 2.05
C ARG A 258 -33.57 -5.31 3.12
#